data_AF-A0A1V0Q269-F1
#
_entry.id   AF-A0A1V0Q269-F1
#
_cell.length_a   1.000
_cell.length_b   1.000
_cell.length_c   1.000
_cell.angle_alpha   90.00
_cell.angle_beta   90.00
_cell.angle_gamma   90.00
#
_symmetry.space_group_name_H-M   'P 1'
#
loop_
_entity.id
_entity.type
_entity.pdbx_description
1 polymer ?
#
loop_
_entity_poly.entity_id
_entity_poly.type
_entity_poly.pdbx_seq_one_letter_code
_entity_poly.pdbx_strand_id
1 'polypeptide(L)'
;MQTGVLRVLRATAASWWRHKELRRAGQTGQAQRLERETVLRDLGYLRQAATLPNAHVICGEGGTIIHLGWTTVSTFAPIERFPLATLAVARGTPFIDIRPVTDVIAIANLPRVARDGSVDPEPWGSGSSVSLLTYIDMVEALGARIANDPRPSRST
;
A
#
# COMPACT_ATOMS: atom_id res chain seq x y z
N MET A 1 -21.07 2.74 -5.97
CA MET A 1 -19.83 2.67 -5.15
C MET A 1 -19.86 1.40 -4.29
N GLN A 2 -18.99 0.42 -4.57
CA GLN A 2 -18.26 -0.31 -3.51
C GLN A 2 -19.03 -1.10 -2.41
N THR A 3 -20.14 -1.80 -2.69
CA THR A 3 -20.72 -2.74 -1.68
C THR A 3 -19.73 -3.83 -1.26
N GLY A 4 -18.91 -4.33 -2.20
CA GLY A 4 -17.84 -5.29 -1.90
C GLY A 4 -16.74 -4.72 -0.98
N VAL A 5 -16.23 -3.53 -1.29
CA VAL A 5 -15.19 -2.86 -0.47
C VAL A 5 -15.71 -2.58 0.94
N LEU A 6 -16.91 -2.01 1.08
CA LEU A 6 -17.48 -1.74 2.40
C LEU A 6 -17.71 -3.02 3.21
N ARG A 7 -18.09 -4.11 2.55
CA ARG A 7 -18.24 -5.42 3.21
C ARG A 7 -16.92 -5.91 3.77
N VAL A 8 -15.84 -5.86 2.97
CA VAL A 8 -14.49 -6.26 3.41
C VAL A 8 -14.03 -5.37 4.57
N LEU A 9 -14.10 -4.04 4.44
CA LEU A 9 -13.65 -3.13 5.49
C LEU A 9 -14.42 -3.31 6.80
N ARG A 10 -15.74 -3.50 6.75
CA ARG A 10 -16.56 -3.79 7.94
C ARG A 10 -16.17 -5.11 8.59
N ALA A 11 -15.98 -6.15 7.80
CA ALA A 11 -15.55 -7.46 8.30
C ALA A 11 -14.16 -7.37 8.96
N THR A 12 -13.21 -6.69 8.31
CA THR A 12 -11.87 -6.44 8.86
C THR A 12 -11.94 -5.65 10.16
N ALA A 13 -12.71 -4.56 10.20
CA ALA A 13 -12.88 -3.77 11.42
C ALA A 13 -13.47 -4.61 12.56
N ALA A 14 -14.55 -5.36 12.32
CA ALA A 14 -15.15 -6.23 13.33
C ALA A 14 -14.25 -7.39 13.77
N SER A 15 -13.26 -7.77 12.94
CA SER A 15 -12.32 -8.85 13.26
C SER A 15 -11.25 -8.44 14.28
N TRP A 16 -11.05 -7.14 14.47
CA TRP A 16 -9.97 -6.59 15.31
C TRP A 16 -10.21 -6.93 16.79
N TRP A 17 -9.14 -7.39 17.46
CA TRP A 17 -9.25 -7.95 18.81
C TRP A 17 -9.96 -7.00 19.78
N ARG A 18 -9.63 -5.70 19.73
CA ARG A 18 -10.23 -4.69 20.60
C ARG A 18 -11.73 -4.57 20.40
N HIS A 19 -12.21 -4.61 19.16
CA HIS A 19 -13.64 -4.51 18.86
C HIS A 19 -14.39 -5.78 19.29
N LYS A 20 -13.77 -6.95 19.13
CA LYS A 20 -14.30 -8.22 19.64
C LYS A 20 -14.44 -8.21 21.15
N GLU A 21 -13.42 -7.74 21.88
CA GLU A 21 -13.48 -7.66 23.34
C GLU A 21 -14.55 -6.69 23.83
N LEU A 22 -14.71 -5.53 23.18
CA LEU A 22 -15.80 -4.60 23.49
C LEU A 22 -17.19 -5.25 23.28
N ARG A 23 -17.36 -6.02 22.20
CA ARG A 23 -18.60 -6.78 21.97
C ARG A 23 -18.84 -7.85 23.03
N ARG A 24 -17.80 -8.60 23.42
CA ARG A 24 -17.88 -9.61 24.49
C ARG A 24 -18.24 -8.99 25.85
N ALA A 25 -17.74 -7.79 26.13
CA ALA A 25 -18.06 -7.03 27.33
C ALA A 25 -19.46 -6.34 27.27
N GLY A 26 -20.26 -6.58 26.22
CA GLY A 26 -21.57 -5.95 26.05
C GLY A 26 -21.53 -4.47 25.63
N GLN A 27 -20.35 -3.90 25.41
CA GLN A 27 -20.11 -2.50 25.00
C GLN A 27 -20.31 -2.31 23.49
N THR A 28 -21.46 -2.76 22.98
CA THR A 28 -21.76 -2.84 21.54
C THR A 28 -21.75 -1.47 20.85
N GLY A 29 -22.28 -0.43 21.50
CA GLY A 29 -22.27 0.93 20.94
C GLY A 29 -20.86 1.49 20.74
N GLN A 30 -19.95 1.22 21.69
CA GLN A 30 -18.55 1.62 21.57
C GLN A 30 -17.82 0.83 20.48
N ALA A 31 -18.06 -0.49 20.41
CA ALA A 31 -17.51 -1.33 19.36
C ALA A 31 -17.94 -0.82 17.96
N GLN A 32 -19.23 -0.54 17.77
CA GLN A 32 -19.76 -0.03 16.50
C GLN A 32 -19.15 1.32 16.11
N ARG A 33 -18.96 2.22 17.09
CA ARG A 33 -18.32 3.52 16.83
C ARG A 33 -16.88 3.35 16.34
N LEU A 34 -16.07 2.55 17.04
CA LEU A 34 -14.66 2.32 16.66
C LEU A 34 -14.53 1.56 15.33
N GLU A 35 -15.42 0.60 15.07
CA GLU A 35 -15.53 -0.09 13.79
C GLU A 35 -15.82 0.92 12.66
N ARG A 36 -16.77 1.83 12.86
CA ARG A 36 -17.10 2.88 11.90
C ARG A 36 -15.93 3.83 11.67
N GLU A 37 -15.25 4.27 12.72
CA GLU A 37 -14.05 5.13 12.63
C GLU A 37 -12.94 4.45 11.81
N THR A 38 -12.70 3.16 12.07
CA THR A 38 -11.75 2.32 11.30
C THR A 38 -12.13 2.26 9.82
N VAL A 39 -13.40 1.96 9.51
CA VAL A 39 -13.88 1.90 8.12
C VAL A 39 -13.74 3.25 7.42
N LEU A 40 -14.06 4.37 8.08
CA LEU A 40 -13.95 5.70 7.49
C LEU A 40 -12.49 6.09 7.21
N ARG A 41 -11.58 5.76 8.13
CA ARG A 41 -10.15 5.96 7.95
C ARG A 41 -9.64 5.15 6.75
N ASP A 42 -9.97 3.87 6.69
CA ASP A 42 -9.51 2.96 5.64
C ASP A 42 -10.08 3.35 4.27
N LEU A 43 -11.33 3.83 4.21
CA LEU A 43 -11.89 4.47 3.01
C LEU A 43 -11.10 5.72 2.60
N GLY A 44 -10.64 6.51 3.56
CA GLY A 44 -9.75 7.65 3.34
C GLY A 44 -8.46 7.23 2.66
N TYR A 45 -7.81 6.17 3.15
CA TYR A 45 -6.61 5.61 2.53
C TYR A 45 -6.86 5.10 1.12
N LEU A 46 -7.97 4.39 0.88
CA LEU A 46 -8.34 3.94 -0.46
C LEU A 46 -8.63 5.09 -1.42
N ARG A 47 -9.12 6.24 -0.93
CA ARG A 47 -9.28 7.45 -1.75
C ARG A 47 -7.92 8.04 -2.10
N GLN A 48 -7.04 8.22 -1.11
CA GLN A 48 -5.68 8.71 -1.35
C GLN A 48 -4.92 7.83 -2.35
N ALA A 49 -5.02 6.50 -2.20
CA ALA A 49 -4.38 5.53 -3.08
C ALA A 49 -4.83 5.62 -4.55
N ALA A 50 -6.04 6.13 -4.78
CA ALA A 50 -6.61 6.29 -6.12
C ALA A 50 -6.34 7.68 -6.73
N THR A 51 -5.95 8.67 -5.93
CA THR A 51 -5.78 10.06 -6.37
C THR A 51 -4.32 10.48 -6.46
N LEU A 52 -3.46 9.90 -5.62
CA LEU A 52 -2.06 10.31 -5.54
C LEU A 52 -1.23 9.60 -6.63
N PRO A 53 -0.50 10.35 -7.48
CA PRO A 53 0.27 9.77 -8.57
C PRO A 53 1.48 8.94 -8.11
N ASN A 54 1.91 9.14 -6.87
CA ASN A 54 3.00 8.38 -6.24
C ASN A 54 2.50 7.29 -5.28
N ALA A 55 1.18 7.05 -5.21
CA ALA A 55 0.66 5.96 -4.40
C ALA A 55 1.01 4.61 -5.02
N HIS A 56 1.50 3.70 -4.19
CA HIS A 56 1.85 2.34 -4.61
C HIS A 56 1.83 1.40 -3.40
N VAL A 57 1.75 0.11 -3.67
CA VAL A 57 1.87 -0.96 -2.68
C VAL A 57 3.16 -1.70 -2.96
N ILE A 58 3.97 -1.93 -1.92
CA ILE A 58 5.15 -2.79 -2.00
C ILE A 58 4.98 -3.98 -1.06
N CYS A 59 5.30 -5.19 -1.53
CA CYS A 59 5.28 -6.41 -0.73
C CYS A 59 6.61 -7.14 -0.86
N GLY A 60 7.23 -7.45 0.27
CA GLY A 60 8.42 -8.29 0.37
C GLY A 60 8.32 -9.25 1.56
N GLU A 61 9.42 -9.89 1.91
CA GLU A 61 9.47 -10.83 3.06
C GLU A 61 9.12 -10.15 4.40
N GLY A 62 9.43 -8.86 4.55
CA GLY A 62 9.09 -8.07 5.74
C GLY A 62 7.60 -7.70 5.86
N GLY A 63 6.79 -8.02 4.86
CA GLY A 63 5.36 -7.70 4.81
C GLY A 63 5.01 -6.70 3.71
N THR A 64 3.90 -6.00 3.91
CA THR A 64 3.27 -5.17 2.87
C THR A 64 3.10 -3.74 3.36
N ILE A 65 3.45 -2.77 2.52
CA ILE A 65 3.35 -1.34 2.79
C ILE A 65 2.55 -0.68 1.67
N ILE A 66 1.60 0.18 2.05
CA ILE A 66 0.90 1.11 1.16
C ILE A 66 1.54 2.47 1.34
N HIS A 67 2.07 3.03 0.27
CA HIS A 67 2.60 4.39 0.22
C HIS A 67 1.52 5.34 -0.30
N LEU A 68 1.25 6.42 0.44
CA LEU A 68 0.20 7.41 0.17
C LEU A 68 0.80 8.82 0.30
N GLY A 69 1.92 9.07 -0.40
CA GLY A 69 2.70 10.30 -0.29
C GLY A 69 3.35 10.44 1.09
N TRP A 70 2.80 11.32 1.93
CA TRP A 70 3.32 11.57 3.29
C TRP A 70 2.92 10.51 4.32
N THR A 71 1.95 9.65 3.99
CA THR A 71 1.48 8.58 4.88
C THR A 71 1.91 7.23 4.35
N THR A 72 2.32 6.34 5.25
CA THR A 72 2.47 4.91 4.97
C THR A 72 1.55 4.10 5.87
N VAL A 73 0.98 3.03 5.33
CA VAL A 73 0.20 2.06 6.11
C VAL A 73 0.81 0.69 5.86
N SER A 74 1.32 0.05 6.92
CA SER A 74 2.06 -1.20 6.80
C SER A 74 1.52 -2.30 7.69
N THR A 75 1.81 -3.53 7.31
CA THR A 75 1.60 -4.72 8.15
C THR A 75 2.73 -5.71 7.94
N PHE A 76 3.09 -6.44 8.99
CA PHE A 76 4.05 -7.55 8.95
C PHE A 76 3.38 -8.83 8.44
N ALA A 77 2.75 -8.73 7.28
CA ALA A 77 2.05 -9.82 6.62
C ALA A 77 2.08 -9.61 5.10
N PRO A 78 2.03 -10.69 4.31
CA PRO A 78 1.98 -10.58 2.86
C PRO A 78 0.61 -10.03 2.43
N ILE A 79 0.51 -9.58 1.17
CA ILE A 79 -0.64 -8.81 0.69
C ILE A 79 -1.97 -9.56 0.83
N GLU A 80 -1.96 -10.89 0.72
CA GLU A 80 -3.13 -11.76 0.82
C GLU A 80 -3.76 -11.71 2.23
N ARG A 81 -2.98 -11.28 3.24
CA ARG A 81 -3.42 -11.07 4.63
C ARG A 81 -3.60 -9.60 4.98
N PHE A 82 -3.49 -8.70 4.01
CA PHE A 82 -3.71 -7.27 4.18
C PHE A 82 -4.89 -6.77 3.33
N PRO A 83 -6.13 -6.83 3.86
CA PRO A 83 -7.32 -6.47 3.09
C PRO A 83 -7.28 -5.07 2.49
N LEU A 84 -6.74 -4.08 3.21
CA LEU A 84 -6.64 -2.71 2.71
C LEU A 84 -5.73 -2.61 1.48
N ALA A 85 -4.55 -3.24 1.52
CA ALA A 85 -3.63 -3.26 0.37
C ALA A 85 -4.22 -4.04 -0.81
N THR A 86 -4.82 -5.20 -0.54
CA THR A 86 -5.54 -5.99 -1.57
C THR A 86 -6.60 -5.15 -2.26
N LEU A 87 -7.39 -4.37 -1.50
CA LEU A 87 -8.40 -3.48 -2.04
C LEU A 87 -7.83 -2.28 -2.81
N ALA A 88 -6.67 -1.75 -2.42
CA ALA A 88 -5.99 -0.69 -3.15
C ALA A 88 -5.52 -1.22 -4.53
N VAL A 89 -4.84 -2.36 -4.54
CA VAL A 89 -4.36 -3.02 -5.77
C VAL A 89 -5.54 -3.43 -6.67
N ALA A 90 -6.61 -4.01 -6.12
CA ALA A 90 -7.80 -4.35 -6.91
C ALA A 90 -8.49 -3.12 -7.54
N ARG A 91 -8.14 -1.90 -7.10
CA ARG A 91 -8.64 -0.63 -7.64
C ARG A 91 -7.65 0.11 -8.52
N GLY A 92 -6.54 -0.54 -8.90
CA GLY A 92 -5.56 -0.01 -9.84
C GLY A 92 -4.37 0.68 -9.19
N THR A 93 -4.22 0.67 -7.86
CA THR A 93 -2.97 1.15 -7.24
C THR A 93 -1.81 0.25 -7.71
N PRO A 94 -0.69 0.82 -8.19
CA PRO A 94 0.50 0.07 -8.58
C PRO A 94 0.96 -0.87 -7.46
N PHE A 95 1.29 -2.10 -7.82
CA PHE A 95 1.80 -3.11 -6.89
C PHE A 95 3.18 -3.57 -7.32
N ILE A 96 4.13 -3.47 -6.41
CA ILE A 96 5.53 -3.85 -6.57
C ILE A 96 5.80 -5.05 -5.65
N ASP A 97 5.89 -6.24 -6.24
CA ASP A 97 6.25 -7.46 -5.53
C ASP A 97 7.76 -7.67 -5.62
N ILE A 98 8.45 -7.43 -4.50
CA ILE A 98 9.90 -7.59 -4.38
C ILE A 98 10.30 -8.94 -3.80
N ARG A 99 9.35 -9.83 -3.46
CA ARG A 99 9.66 -11.20 -2.98
C ARG A 99 10.59 -11.99 -3.92
N PRO A 100 10.52 -11.83 -5.26
CA PRO A 100 11.45 -12.52 -6.17
C PRO A 100 12.87 -11.95 -6.22
N VAL A 101 13.10 -10.74 -5.67
CA VAL A 101 14.40 -10.06 -5.74
C VAL A 101 15.38 -10.72 -4.78
N THR A 102 16.51 -11.18 -5.31
CA THR A 102 17.56 -11.85 -4.51
C THR A 102 18.50 -10.83 -3.84
N ASP A 103 18.83 -9.74 -4.53
CA ASP A 103 19.69 -8.68 -4.00
C ASP A 103 18.87 -7.63 -3.22
N VAL A 104 18.54 -7.98 -1.98
CA VAL A 104 17.78 -7.10 -1.07
C VAL A 104 18.59 -5.85 -0.68
N ILE A 105 19.93 -5.93 -0.70
CA ILE A 105 20.79 -4.79 -0.39
C ILE A 105 20.72 -3.77 -1.53
N ALA A 106 20.68 -4.21 -2.78
CA ALA A 106 20.45 -3.32 -3.93
C ALA A 106 19.12 -2.56 -3.79
N ILE A 107 18.04 -3.24 -3.38
CA ILE A 107 16.74 -2.58 -3.11
C ILE A 107 16.87 -1.52 -2.00
N ALA A 108 17.58 -1.83 -0.91
CA ALA A 108 17.79 -0.88 0.19
C ALA A 108 18.62 0.35 -0.21
N ASN A 109 19.44 0.23 -1.26
CA ASN A 109 20.25 1.31 -1.79
C ASN A 109 19.54 2.15 -2.87
N LEU A 110 18.36 1.74 -3.33
CA LEU A 110 17.58 2.53 -4.29
C LEU A 110 17.09 3.85 -3.69
N PRO A 111 16.92 4.89 -4.53
CA PRO A 111 16.25 6.11 -4.13
C PRO A 111 14.80 5.84 -3.69
N ARG A 112 14.22 6.81 -3.00
CA ARG A 112 12.84 6.76 -2.53
C ARG A 112 11.90 7.32 -3.60
N VAL A 113 10.65 6.89 -3.59
CA VAL A 113 9.61 7.58 -4.36
C VAL A 113 9.33 8.95 -3.72
N ALA A 114 9.43 10.01 -4.53
CA ALA A 114 9.15 11.39 -4.12
C ALA A 114 7.74 11.52 -3.54
N ARG A 115 7.62 12.17 -2.38
CA ARG A 115 6.33 12.29 -1.65
C ARG A 115 5.41 13.36 -2.21
N ASP A 116 5.98 14.42 -2.78
CA ASP A 116 5.33 15.61 -3.31
C ASP A 116 5.63 15.84 -4.80
N GLY A 117 6.35 14.92 -5.44
CA GLY A 117 6.77 15.01 -6.83
C GLY A 117 8.11 15.72 -7.05
N SER A 118 8.78 16.22 -6.00
CA SER A 118 10.13 16.76 -6.11
C SER A 118 11.14 15.63 -6.34
N VAL A 119 11.79 15.64 -7.50
CA VAL A 119 12.81 14.66 -7.90
C VAL A 119 14.19 15.29 -7.79
N ASP A 120 15.12 14.58 -7.16
CA ASP A 120 16.51 15.02 -7.03
C ASP A 120 17.26 14.82 -8.36
N PRO A 121 18.29 15.64 -8.66
CA PRO A 121 19.15 15.42 -9.82
C PRO A 121 20.04 14.18 -9.63
N GLU A 122 20.49 13.61 -10.75
CA GLU A 122 21.49 12.54 -10.75
C GLU A 122 22.87 13.04 -10.25
N PRO A 123 23.72 12.15 -9.69
CA PRO A 123 23.51 10.72 -9.48
C PRO A 123 22.62 10.41 -8.26
N TRP A 124 21.79 9.36 -8.37
CA TRP A 124 20.87 8.95 -7.31
C TRP A 124 21.44 7.89 -6.37
N GLY A 125 21.09 8.00 -5.09
CA GLY A 125 21.31 6.95 -4.08
C GLY A 125 20.15 6.86 -3.09
N SER A 126 20.31 6.14 -1.99
CA SER A 126 19.25 5.89 -0.98
C SER A 126 18.71 7.16 -0.28
N GLY A 127 19.47 8.26 -0.36
CA GLY A 127 19.06 9.59 0.10
C GLY A 127 18.21 10.37 -0.91
N SER A 128 18.23 9.98 -2.18
CA SER A 128 17.57 10.72 -3.26
C SER A 128 16.09 10.36 -3.37
N SER A 129 15.32 11.26 -3.97
CA SER A 129 13.92 11.09 -4.31
C SER A 129 13.74 11.05 -5.83
N VAL A 130 13.00 10.06 -6.34
CA VAL A 130 12.71 9.87 -7.77
C VAL A 130 11.21 9.71 -8.01
N SER A 131 10.79 9.80 -9.27
CA SER A 131 9.39 9.53 -9.63
C SER A 131 9.03 8.06 -9.37
N LEU A 132 7.72 7.76 -9.21
CA LEU A 132 7.27 6.38 -9.08
C LEU A 132 7.62 5.55 -10.32
N LEU A 133 7.53 6.12 -11.52
CA LEU A 133 7.86 5.43 -12.76
C LEU A 133 9.34 5.02 -12.80
N THR A 134 10.22 5.97 -12.45
CA THR A 134 11.66 5.74 -12.34
C THR A 134 11.98 4.67 -11.29
N TYR A 135 11.32 4.73 -10.14
CA TYR A 135 11.49 3.71 -9.10
C TYR A 135 11.04 2.32 -9.58
N ILE A 136 9.91 2.23 -10.30
CA ILE A 136 9.42 0.99 -10.90
C ILE A 136 10.44 0.40 -11.89
N ASP A 137 11.05 1.23 -12.75
CA ASP A 137 12.10 0.77 -13.68
C ASP A 137 13.30 0.17 -12.92
N MET A 138 13.70 0.80 -11.80
CA MET A 138 14.83 0.34 -10.99
C MET A 138 14.55 -0.98 -10.27
N VAL A 139 13.39 -1.11 -9.61
CA VAL A 139 13.04 -2.36 -8.90
C VAL A 139 12.77 -3.50 -9.87
N GLU A 140 12.18 -3.22 -11.04
CA GLU A 140 11.97 -4.22 -12.10
C GLU A 140 13.31 -4.72 -12.65
N ALA A 141 14.31 -3.85 -12.84
CA ALA A 141 15.66 -4.23 -13.23
C ALA A 141 16.34 -5.17 -12.21
N LEU A 142 15.93 -5.11 -10.94
CA LEU A 142 16.38 -6.03 -9.88
C LEU A 142 15.53 -7.31 -9.78
N GLY A 143 14.51 -7.47 -10.63
CA GLY A 143 13.67 -8.67 -10.70
C GLY A 143 12.33 -8.57 -9.97
N ALA A 144 11.92 -7.38 -9.53
CA ALA A 144 10.59 -7.17 -8.95
C ALA A 144 9.50 -7.42 -10.00
N ARG A 145 8.32 -7.88 -9.55
CA ARG A 145 7.14 -8.06 -10.41
C ARG A 145 6.18 -6.90 -10.20
N ILE A 146 5.70 -6.32 -11.29
CA ILE A 146 4.80 -5.16 -11.27
C ILE A 146 3.41 -5.60 -11.69
N ALA A 147 2.39 -5.20 -10.92
CA ALA A 147 0.99 -5.27 -11.31
C ALA A 147 0.35 -3.89 -11.24
N ASN A 148 -0.68 -3.65 -12.06
CA ASN A 148 -1.22 -2.31 -12.33
C ASN A 148 -0.10 -1.31 -12.71
N ASP A 149 0.75 -1.71 -13.64
CA ASP A 149 1.86 -0.90 -14.10
C ASP A 149 1.34 0.44 -14.65
N PRO A 150 1.70 1.59 -14.04
CA PRO A 150 1.25 2.90 -14.47
C PRO A 150 2.01 3.41 -15.71
N ARG A 151 3.09 2.73 -16.14
CA ARG A 151 3.81 3.08 -17.37
C ARG A 151 2.92 2.83 -18.58
N PRO A 152 2.95 3.68 -19.62
CA PRO A 152 2.26 3.38 -20.87
C PRO A 152 2.75 2.04 -21.40
N SER A 153 1.82 1.19 -21.85
CA SER A 153 2.14 -0.13 -22.40
C SER A 153 3.27 0.02 -23.42
N ARG A 154 4.41 -0.64 -23.19
CA ARG A 154 5.49 -0.74 -24.17
C ARG A 154 4.86 -1.31 -25.44
N SER A 155 4.71 -0.49 -26.47
CA SER A 155 4.37 -0.98 -27.79
C SER A 155 5.55 -1.84 -28.21
N THR A 156 5.32 -3.16 -28.25
CA THR A 156 6.22 -4.15 -28.82
C THR A 156 6.48 -3.87 -30.28
#